data_AF-A0AAV5LCF0-F1
#
_entry.id   AF-A0AAV5LCF0-F1
#
_cell.length_a   1.000
_cell.length_b   1.000
_cell.length_c   1.000
_cell.angle_alpha   90.00
_cell.angle_beta   90.00
_cell.angle_gamma   90.00
#
_symmetry.space_group_name_H-M   'P 1'
#
loop_
_entity.id
_entity.type
_entity.pdbx_description
1 polymer ?
#
loop_
_entity_poly.entity_id
_entity_poly.type
_entity_poly.pdbx_seq_one_letter_code
_entity_poly.pdbx_strand_id
1 'polypeptide(L)'
;MLSSLSSPRPFAQWGIDLLGSFVKGKGGCTYLVVAMDYFTKWIEAKPLSTTTAKKIEEFLFNSILCRFGIPKRIIANNGPQF
;
A
#
# COMPACT_ATOMS: atom_id res chain seq x y z
N MET A 1 4.38 15.41 -15.16
CA MET A 1 4.27 16.49 -14.16
C MET A 1 4.18 15.83 -12.78
N LEU A 2 5.28 15.75 -12.04
CA LEU A 2 5.26 15.27 -10.65
C LEU A 2 4.60 16.35 -9.80
N SER A 3 3.33 16.16 -9.43
CA SER A 3 2.70 17.03 -8.43
C SER A 3 3.44 16.85 -7.11
N SER A 4 3.77 17.94 -6.42
CA SER A 4 4.30 17.87 -5.06
C SER A 4 3.21 17.28 -4.17
N LEU A 5 3.37 16.00 -3.82
CA LEU A 5 2.48 15.28 -2.89
C LEU A 5 2.79 15.72 -1.45
N SER A 6 2.31 16.91 -1.09
CA SER A 6 2.32 17.40 0.29
C SER A 6 1.00 17.08 0.96
N SER A 7 1.01 16.17 1.94
CA SER A 7 -0.13 15.91 2.81
C SER A 7 -0.11 16.90 3.98
N PRO A 8 -1.22 17.59 4.32
CA PRO A 8 -1.22 18.60 5.38
C PRO A 8 -1.35 18.02 6.79
N ARG A 9 -1.65 16.71 6.94
CA ARG A 9 -1.83 16.06 8.25
C ARG A 9 -1.49 14.56 8.18
N PRO A 10 -1.14 13.93 9.32
CA PRO A 10 -0.91 12.49 9.40
C PRO A 10 -2.06 11.67 8.82
N PHE A 11 -1.72 10.59 8.12
CA PHE A 11 -2.64 9.54 7.63
C PHE A 11 -3.71 9.99 6.64
N ALA A 12 -3.67 11.24 6.17
CA ALA A 12 -4.64 11.74 5.20
C ALA A 12 -4.37 11.27 3.77
N GLN A 13 -3.11 10.99 3.44
CA GLN A 13 -2.73 10.57 2.09
C GLN A 13 -1.72 9.44 2.15
N TRP A 14 -2.03 8.34 1.46
CA TRP A 14 -1.16 7.18 1.39
C TRP A 14 -0.74 6.92 -0.05
N GLY A 15 0.54 6.64 -0.25
CA GLY A 15 1.04 6.02 -1.47
C GLY A 15 1.06 4.50 -1.30
N ILE A 16 0.55 3.75 -2.26
CA ILE A 16 0.62 2.29 -2.29
C ILE A 16 1.45 1.86 -3.48
N ASP A 17 2.30 0.86 -3.25
CA ASP A 17 3.04 0.18 -4.29
C ASP A 17 2.98 -1.35 -4.07
N LEU A 18 3.09 -2.08 -5.16
CA LEU A 18 3.26 -3.52 -5.16
C LEU A 18 4.63 -3.84 -5.74
N LEU A 19 5.51 -4.32 -4.87
CA LEU A 19 6.81 -4.85 -5.26
C LEU A 19 6.66 -6.34 -5.56
N GLY A 20 7.31 -6.82 -6.62
CA GLY A 20 7.04 -8.15 -7.13
C GLY A 20 8.23 -8.87 -7.73
N SER A 21 7.96 -10.11 -8.16
CA SER A 21 8.92 -11.03 -8.78
C SER A 21 10.12 -11.36 -7.89
N PHE A 22 9.91 -11.40 -6.57
CA PHE A 22 10.91 -11.87 -5.62
C PHE A 22 11.07 -13.38 -5.68
N VAL A 23 12.23 -13.88 -5.26
CA VAL A 23 12.43 -15.32 -4.97
C VAL A 23 11.40 -15.75 -3.93
N LYS A 24 10.78 -16.93 -4.13
CA LYS A 24 9.75 -17.46 -3.24
C LYS A 24 10.21 -17.43 -1.79
N GLY A 25 9.54 -16.62 -0.98
CA GLY A 25 9.69 -16.60 0.46
C GLY A 25 8.82 -17.66 1.15
N LYS A 26 8.76 -17.57 2.48
CA LYS A 26 7.90 -18.41 3.31
C LYS A 26 6.44 -18.31 2.85
N GLY A 27 5.76 -19.44 2.70
CA GLY A 27 4.36 -19.50 2.26
C GLY A 27 4.14 -19.26 0.76
N GLY A 28 5.20 -19.26 -0.06
CA GLY A 28 5.10 -19.03 -1.49
C GLY A 28 4.88 -17.56 -1.88
N CYS A 29 5.14 -16.63 -0.95
CA CYS A 29 5.05 -15.20 -1.19
C CYS A 29 6.17 -14.73 -2.14
N THR A 30 5.77 -14.11 -3.25
CA THR A 30 6.68 -13.55 -4.27
C THR A 30 6.48 -12.05 -4.48
N TYR A 31 5.55 -11.45 -3.73
CA TYR A 31 5.19 -10.04 -3.81
C TYR A 31 5.16 -9.42 -2.42
N LEU A 32 5.27 -8.08 -2.36
CA LEU A 32 5.16 -7.26 -1.17
C LEU A 32 4.27 -6.07 -1.51
N VAL A 33 3.12 -5.95 -0.84
CA VAL A 33 2.34 -4.71 -0.87
C VAL A 33 2.89 -3.77 0.21
N VAL A 34 3.10 -2.51 -0.15
CA VAL A 34 3.62 -1.48 0.74
C VAL A 34 2.72 -0.25 0.64
N ALA A 35 2.35 0.32 1.77
CA ALA A 35 1.69 1.61 1.86
C ALA A 35 2.50 2.57 2.73
N MET A 36 2.68 3.81 2.28
CA MET A 36 3.39 4.85 3.01
C MET A 36 2.50 6.07 3.20
N ASP A 37 2.37 6.55 4.44
CA ASP A 37 1.75 7.83 4.72
C ASP A 37 2.68 8.97 4.29
N TYR A 38 2.18 9.91 3.49
CA TYR A 38 3.01 10.96 2.92
C TYR A 38 3.50 11.99 3.95
N PHE A 39 2.75 12.20 5.05
CA PHE A 39 3.12 13.17 6.09
C PHE A 39 4.14 12.59 7.07
N THR A 40 3.81 11.49 7.73
CA THR A 40 4.64 10.88 8.78
C THR A 40 5.76 10.01 8.24
N LYS A 41 5.71 9.64 6.96
CA LYS A 41 6.55 8.59 6.36
C LYS A 41 6.39 7.22 7.02
N TRP A 42 5.28 6.98 7.73
CA TRP A 42 4.95 5.68 8.30
C TRP A 42 4.71 4.65 7.19
N ILE A 43 5.23 3.42 7.38
CA ILE A 43 5.17 2.35 6.38
C ILE A 43 4.40 1.16 6.94
N GLU A 44 3.44 0.67 6.16
CA GLU A 44 2.79 -0.63 6.34
C GLU A 44 3.20 -1.55 5.18
N ALA A 45 3.61 -2.77 5.47
CA ALA A 45 4.03 -3.72 4.43
C ALA A 45 3.56 -5.14 4.73
N LYS A 46 3.16 -5.88 3.70
CA LYS A 46 2.69 -7.27 3.84
C LYS A 46 3.14 -8.15 2.67
N PRO A 47 3.72 -9.33 2.92
CA PRO A 47 4.05 -10.27 1.86
C PRO A 47 2.77 -10.89 1.28
N LEU A 48 2.72 -11.06 -0.05
CA LEU A 48 1.61 -11.64 -0.79
C LEU A 48 2.08 -12.80 -1.67
N SER A 49 1.31 -13.90 -1.68
CA SER A 49 1.48 -15.03 -2.59
C SER A 49 0.90 -14.75 -3.98
N THR A 50 -0.08 -13.86 -4.08
CA THR A 50 -0.73 -13.45 -5.33
C THR A 50 -1.11 -11.98 -5.28
N THR A 51 -1.19 -11.35 -6.45
CA THR A 51 -1.44 -9.90 -6.62
C THR A 51 -2.90 -9.62 -6.98
N THR A 52 -3.83 -10.33 -6.35
CA THR A 52 -5.26 -10.15 -6.61
C THR A 52 -5.77 -8.88 -5.91
N ALA A 53 -6.67 -8.13 -6.54
CA ALA A 53 -7.29 -6.93 -5.95
C ALA A 53 -7.84 -7.18 -4.53
N LYS A 54 -8.52 -8.32 -4.31
CA LYS A 54 -9.03 -8.73 -2.99
C LYS A 54 -7.95 -8.76 -1.89
N LYS A 55 -6.73 -9.18 -2.21
CA LYS A 55 -5.61 -9.22 -1.24
C LYS A 55 -5.10 -7.82 -0.90
N ILE A 56 -5.16 -6.91 -1.86
CA ILE A 56 -4.81 -5.50 -1.68
C ILE A 56 -5.90 -4.82 -0.84
N GLU A 57 -7.18 -5.05 -1.13
CA GLU A 57 -8.31 -4.56 -0.32
C GLU A 57 -8.22 -5.06 1.14
N GLU A 58 -7.99 -6.36 1.35
CA GLU A 58 -7.77 -6.95 2.68
C GLU A 58 -6.59 -6.27 3.40
N PHE A 59 -5.52 -5.95 2.70
CA PHE A 59 -4.39 -5.22 3.27
C PHE A 59 -4.78 -3.79 3.65
N LEU A 60 -5.44 -3.04 2.77
CA LEU A 60 -5.83 -1.65 3.04
C LEU A 60 -6.82 -1.55 4.19
N PHE A 61 -7.79 -2.44 4.25
CA PHE A 61 -8.77 -2.44 5.32
C PHE A 61 -8.08 -2.67 6.69
N ASN A 62 -7.28 -3.72 6.80
CA ASN A 62 -6.67 -4.12 8.07
C ASN A 62 -5.51 -3.21 8.50
N SER A 63 -4.64 -2.83 7.56
CA SER A 63 -3.42 -2.07 7.86
C SER A 63 -3.63 -0.56 7.88
N ILE A 64 -4.62 -0.04 7.16
CA ILE A 64 -4.88 1.41 7.07
C ILE A 64 -6.20 1.78 7.75
N LEU A 65 -7.33 1.31 7.22
CA LEU A 65 -8.65 1.80 7.65
C LEU A 65 -8.96 1.48 9.11
N CYS A 66 -8.73 0.24 9.54
CA CYS A 66 -8.99 -0.18 10.92
C CYS A 66 -8.08 0.48 11.96
N ARG A 67 -6.90 0.99 11.55
CA ARG A 67 -5.88 1.50 12.48
C ARG A 67 -5.79 3.02 12.51
N PHE A 68 -5.90 3.65 11.34
CA PHE A 68 -5.69 5.08 11.17
C PHE A 68 -6.95 5.82 10.68
N GLY A 69 -8.03 5.08 10.38
CA GLY A 69 -9.27 5.62 9.84
C GLY A 69 -9.25 5.75 8.32
N ILE A 70 -10.27 6.40 7.77
CA ILE A 70 -10.47 6.53 6.32
C ILE A 70 -9.54 7.62 5.79
N PRO A 71 -8.57 7.30 4.91
CA PRO A 71 -7.69 8.29 4.32
C PRO A 71 -8.47 9.18 3.33
N LYS A 72 -8.03 10.42 3.16
CA LYS A 72 -8.61 11.35 2.18
C LYS A 72 -8.24 10.97 0.74
N ARG A 73 -7.05 10.39 0.55
CA ARG A 73 -6.56 9.95 -0.75
C ARG A 73 -5.65 8.74 -0.61
N ILE A 74 -5.86 7.78 -1.49
CA ILE A 74 -4.93 6.69 -1.74
C ILE A 74 -4.40 6.88 -3.16
N ILE A 75 -3.09 6.83 -3.34
CA ILE A 75 -2.42 6.92 -4.63
C ILE A 75 -1.73 5.59 -4.87
N ALA A 76 -2.20 4.82 -5.86
CA ALA A 76 -1.55 3.60 -6.29
C ALA A 76 -0.78 3.85 -7.60
N ASN A 77 0.30 3.11 -7.83
CA ASN A 77 0.87 3.07 -9.18
C ASN A 77 -0.08 2.30 -10.12
N ASN A 78 -0.07 2.64 -11.40
CA ASN A 78 -1.06 2.15 -12.38
C ASN A 78 -0.74 0.74 -12.90
N GLY A 79 -0.20 -0.13 -12.05
CA GLY A 79 -0.01 -1.53 -12.38
C GLY A 79 -1.38 -2.21 -12.57
N PRO A 80 -1.49 -3.26 -13.41
CA PRO A 80 -2.76 -3.95 -13.70
C PRO A 80 -3.48 -4.54 -12.48
N GLN A 81 -2.82 -4.58 -11.33
CA GLN A 81 -3.32 -5.06 -10.05
C GLN A 81 -4.10 -4.03 -9.20
N PHE A 82 -4.11 -2.74 -9.59
CA PHE A 82 -4.70 -1.64 -8.82
C PHE A 82 -5.94 -1.04 -9.49
#